data_AF-A0A2E9V9T0-F1
#
_entry.id   AF-A0A2E9V9T0-F1
#
_cell.length_a   1.000
_cell.length_b   1.000
_cell.length_c   1.000
_cell.angle_alpha   90.00
_cell.angle_beta   90.00
_cell.angle_gamma   90.00
#
_symmetry.space_group_name_H-M   'P 1'
#
loop_
_entity.id
_entity.type
_entity.pdbx_description
1 polymer ?
#
loop_
_entity_poly.entity_id
_entity_poly.type
_entity_poly.pdbx_seq_one_letter_code
_entity_poly.pdbx_strand_id
1 'polypeptide(L)' 'MSVDEPTDFRRLFHDLNNQLGIILANAELIEVNKATDGKIRSRAVQIQESVFKALTTARAIRSKLKTPE' A
#
# COMPACT_ATOMS: atom_id res chain seq x y z
N MET A 1 27.39 11.16 13.40
CA MET A 1 26.76 11.00 12.08
C MET A 1 25.25 10.90 12.31
N SER A 2 24.60 12.04 12.55
CA SER A 2 23.15 12.14 12.68
C SER A 2 22.58 12.14 11.27
N VAL A 3 22.42 10.94 10.71
CA VAL A 3 21.70 10.76 9.45
C VAL A 3 20.26 11.18 9.71
N ASP A 4 19.72 12.07 8.88
CA ASP A 4 18.36 12.60 8.97
C ASP A 4 17.29 11.48 8.93
N GLU A 5 17.07 10.79 10.05
CA GLU A 5 16.00 9.79 10.24
C GLU A 5 14.62 10.29 9.76
N PRO A 6 14.21 11.55 9.99
CA PRO A 6 12.92 12.05 9.50
C PRO A 6 12.82 12.09 7.97
N THR A 7 13.95 12.22 7.27
CA THR A 7 14.00 12.27 5.80
C THR A 7 13.97 10.87 5.21
N ASP A 8 14.63 9.91 5.86
CA ASP A 8 14.65 8.52 5.39
C ASP A 8 13.26 7.87 5.53
N PHE A 9 12.58 8.02 6.68
CA PHE A 9 11.21 7.52 6.84
C PHE A 9 10.22 8.15 5.84
N ARG A 10 10.35 9.45 5.55
CA ARG A 10 9.50 10.10 4.54
C ARG A 10 9.66 9.47 3.17
N ARG A 11 10.90 9.17 2.77
CA ARG A 11 11.20 8.49 1.51
C ARG A 11 10.68 7.06 1.52
N LEU A 12 10.93 6.29 2.57
CA LEU A 12 10.44 4.92 2.71
C LEU A 12 8.90 4.84 2.64
N PHE A 13 8.18 5.76 3.30
CA PHE A 13 6.73 5.82 3.21
C PHE A 13 6.24 6.21 1.81
N HIS A 14 6.94 7.11 1.12
CA HIS A 14 6.63 7.44 -0.26
C HIS A 14 6.77 6.21 -1.17
N ASP A 15 7.91 5.52 -1.08
CA ASP A 15 8.22 4.36 -1.90
C ASP A 15 7.26 3.20 -1.62
N LEU A 16 6.94 2.95 -0.35
CA LEU A 16 5.93 1.98 0.06
C LEU A 16 4.55 2.31 -0.53
N ASN A 17 4.08 3.56 -0.38
CA ASN A 17 2.78 3.98 -0.90
C ASN A 17 2.72 3.88 -2.44
N ASN A 18 3.82 4.20 -3.12
CA ASN A 18 3.92 4.05 -4.57
C ASN A 18 3.78 2.58 -5.00
N GLN A 19 4.50 1.65 -4.35
CA GLN A 19 4.40 0.22 -4.65
C GLN A 19 3.00 -0.33 -4.37
N LEU A 20 2.37 0.08 -3.26
CA LEU A 20 1.00 -0.28 -2.94
C LEU A 20 -0.01 0.24 -3.99
N GLY A 21 0.20 1.45 -4.50
CA GLY A 21 -0.62 2.01 -5.59
C GLY A 21 -0.49 1.20 -6.89
N ILE A 22 0.73 0.79 -7.26
CA ILE A 22 0.97 -0.07 -8.43
C ILE A 22 0.26 -1.43 -8.27
N ILE A 23 0.36 -2.05 -7.09
CA ILE A 23 -0.32 -3.33 -6.80
C ILE A 23 -1.84 -3.17 -6.91
N LEU A 24 -2.39 -2.06 -6.40
CA LEU A 24 -3.82 -1.78 -6.48
C LEU A 24 -4.29 -1.66 -7.94
N ALA A 25 -3.60 -0.84 -8.73
CA ALA A 25 -3.93 -0.65 -10.15
C ALA A 25 -3.86 -1.98 -10.93
N ASN A 26 -2.88 -2.83 -10.63
CA ASN A 26 -2.78 -4.15 -11.24
C ASN A 26 -3.97 -5.05 -10.86
N ALA A 27 -4.42 -5.01 -9.61
CA ALA A 27 -5.59 -5.77 -9.17
C ALA A 27 -6.87 -5.29 -9.87
N GLU A 28 -7.06 -3.97 -9.97
CA GLU A 28 -8.17 -3.35 -10.72
C GLU A 28 -8.16 -3.76 -12.20
N LEU A 29 -6.99 -3.73 -12.85
CA LEU A 29 -6.84 -4.20 -14.23
C LEU A 29 -7.19 -5.68 -14.38
N ILE A 30 -6.84 -6.52 -13.41
CA ILE A 30 -7.21 -7.94 -13.41
C ILE A 30 -8.73 -8.10 -13.31
N GLU A 31 -9.40 -7.36 -12.42
CA GLU A 31 -10.86 -7.42 -12.30
C GLU A 31 -11.56 -7.04 -13.61
N VAL A 32 -11.11 -5.97 -14.26
CA VAL A 32 -11.68 -5.48 -15.53
C VAL A 32 -11.40 -6.47 -16.66
N ASN A 33 -10.16 -6.94 -16.81
CA ASN A 33 -9.75 -7.77 -17.96
C ASN A 33 -10.09 -9.26 -17.81
N LYS A 34 -10.34 -9.75 -16.59
CA LYS A 34 -10.63 -11.16 -16.30
C LYS A 34 -12.03 -11.34 -15.71
N ALA A 35 -12.96 -10.46 -16.09
CA ALA A 35 -14.30 -10.42 -15.54
C ALA A 35 -15.04 -11.79 -15.62
N THR A 36 -14.81 -12.63 -16.63
CA THR A 36 -15.52 -13.91 -16.76
C THR A 36 -14.97 -15.03 -15.85
N ASP A 37 -13.80 -14.86 -15.24
CA ASP A 37 -13.23 -15.83 -14.31
C ASP A 37 -13.48 -15.42 -12.86
N GLY A 38 -14.46 -16.07 -12.22
CA GLY A 38 -14.85 -15.77 -10.84
C GLY A 38 -13.74 -16.01 -9.80
N LYS A 39 -12.81 -16.95 -10.04
CA LYS A 39 -11.69 -17.21 -9.11
C LYS A 39 -10.64 -16.11 -9.22
N ILE A 40 -10.29 -15.74 -10.45
CA ILE A 40 -9.33 -14.65 -10.69
C ILE A 40 -9.88 -13.33 -10.15
N ARG A 41 -11.18 -13.06 -10.36
CA ARG A 41 -11.83 -11.87 -9.81
C ARG A 41 -11.81 -11.86 -8.28
N SER A 42 -12.22 -12.96 -7.64
CA SER A 42 -12.17 -13.09 -6.18
C SER A 42 -10.77 -12.84 -5.62
N ARG A 43 -9.74 -13.32 -6.32
CA ARG A 43 -8.34 -13.06 -5.94
C ARG A 43 -7.95 -11.59 -6.08
N ALA A 44 -8.42 -10.89 -7.11
CA ALA A 44 -8.15 -9.47 -7.29
C ALA A 44 -8.80 -8.62 -6.19
N VAL A 45 -10.04 -8.90 -5.80
CA VAL A 45 -10.70 -8.27 -4.63
C VAL A 45 -9.86 -8.46 -3.37
N GLN A 46 -9.41 -9.69 -3.09
CA GLN A 46 -8.58 -9.97 -1.91
C GLN A 46 -7.26 -9.17 -1.91
N ILE A 47 -6.67 -8.95 -3.09
CA ILE A 47 -5.46 -8.13 -3.23
C ILE A 47 -5.78 -6.67 -2.91
N GLN A 48 -6.87 -6.12 -3.45
CA GLN A 48 -7.30 -4.75 -3.15
C GLN A 48 -7.53 -4.56 -1.64
N GLU A 49 -8.28 -5.46 -1.00
CA GLU A 49 -8.51 -5.43 0.45
C GLU A 49 -7.20 -5.47 1.25
N SER A 50 -6.26 -6.32 0.83
CA SER A 50 -4.94 -6.44 1.47
C SER A 50 -4.12 -5.14 1.31
N VAL A 51 -4.18 -4.50 0.15
CA VAL A 51 -3.53 -3.20 -0.09
C VAL A 51 -4.14 -2.11 0.80
N PHE A 52 -5.47 -2.04 0.91
CA PHE A 52 -6.13 -1.07 1.80
C PHE A 52 -5.73 -1.27 3.26
N LYS A 53 -5.64 -2.52 3.71
CA LYS A 53 -5.14 -2.86 5.04
C LYS A 53 -3.69 -2.41 5.23
N ALA A 54 -2.81 -2.68 4.26
CA ALA A 54 -1.42 -2.26 4.30
C ALA A 54 -1.26 -0.72 4.35
N LEU A 55 -2.02 0.02 3.54
CA LEU A 55 -2.04 1.48 3.56
C LEU A 55 -2.50 2.01 4.93
N THR A 56 -3.51 1.38 5.53
CA THR A 56 -3.99 1.75 6.87
C THR A 56 -2.91 1.53 7.93
N THR A 57 -2.22 0.38 7.90
CA THR A 57 -1.10 0.09 8.79
C THR A 57 0.04 1.09 8.59
N ALA A 58 0.43 1.40 7.35
CA ALA A 58 1.49 2.36 7.04
C ALA A 58 1.16 3.77 7.59
N ARG A 59 -0.10 4.21 7.45
CA ARG A 59 -0.59 5.46 8.05
C ARG A 59 -0.50 5.46 9.57
N ALA A 60 -0.86 4.35 10.22
CA ALA A 60 -0.76 4.21 11.67
C ALA A 60 0.70 4.30 12.16
N ILE A 61 1.63 3.61 11.49
CA ILE A 61 3.07 3.69 11.80
C ILE A 61 3.55 5.14 11.66
N ARG A 62 3.23 5.80 10.52
CA ARG A 62 3.61 7.20 10.29
C ARG A 62 3.04 8.14 11.34
N SER A 63 1.82 7.89 11.82
CA SER A 63 1.19 8.70 12.88
C SER A 63 1.94 8.55 14.20
N LYS A 64 2.33 7.33 14.57
CA LYS A 64 3.07 7.06 15.82
C LYS A 64 4.49 7.64 15.80
N LEU A 65 5.14 7.67 14.64
CA LEU A 65 6.46 8.29 14.47
C LEU A 65 6.42 9.83 14.46
N LYS A 66 5.25 10.45 14.24
CA LYS A 66 5.09 11.91 14.19
C LYS A 66 4.78 12.55 15.54
N THR A 67 4.37 11.77 16.54
CA THR A 67 4.04 12.29 17.87
C THR A 67 5.34 12.41 18.66
N PRO A 68 5.83 13.63 18.99
CA PRO A 68 6.85 13.78 20.02
C PRO A 68 6.18 13.50 21.38
N GLU A 69 6.85 12.74 22.25
CA GLU A 69 6.50 12.72 23.69
C GLU A 69 6.73 14.10 24.32
#